data_AF-A0A947NQR5-F1
#
_entry.id   AF-A0A947NQR5-F1
#
_cell.length_a   1.000
_cell.length_b   1.000
_cell.length_c   1.000
_cell.angle_alpha   90.00
_cell.angle_beta   90.00
_cell.angle_gamma   90.00
#
_symmetry.space_group_name_H-M   'P 1'
#
loop_
_entity.id
_entity.type
_entity.pdbx_description
1 polymer ?
#
loop_
_entity_poly.entity_id
_entity_poly.type
_entity_poly.pdbx_seq_one_letter_code
_entity_poly.pdbx_strand_id
1 'polypeptide(L)'
;MYSTLIETLTYWFDSSGILLWLFIEDNPNGLENIHLLCDGDHLTVFDEQDEILFCDYIETDTTVGAFIDATGKSIGSPYALGFKVKWIQRGWQAHDWARLFVRYHQEGELPRRAELIKRVVH
;
A
#
# COMPACT_ATOMS: atom_id res chain seq x y z
N MET A 1 -14.14 -14.77 13.00
CA MET A 1 -12.78 -15.13 13.44
C MET A 1 -11.85 -14.33 12.55
N TYR A 2 -11.26 -13.24 13.06
CA TYR A 2 -10.34 -12.41 12.28
C TYR A 2 -8.95 -13.03 12.42
N SER A 3 -8.33 -13.42 11.31
CA SER A 3 -6.91 -13.78 11.28
C SER A 3 -6.11 -12.50 11.08
N THR A 4 -5.37 -12.08 12.10
CA THR A 4 -4.35 -11.04 11.94
C THR A 4 -3.15 -11.69 11.28
N LEU A 5 -2.83 -11.28 10.05
CA LEU A 5 -1.62 -11.67 9.33
C LEU A 5 -0.52 -10.67 9.69
N ILE A 6 0.69 -11.12 10.04
CA ILE A 6 1.78 -10.25 10.51
C ILE A 6 3.00 -10.49 9.63
N GLU A 7 3.28 -9.61 8.68
CA GLU A 7 4.47 -9.73 7.86
C GLU A 7 4.86 -8.39 7.25
N THR A 8 4.81 -8.23 5.93
CA THR A 8 5.57 -7.19 5.25
C THR A 8 4.79 -6.52 4.14
N LEU A 9 4.97 -5.20 4.04
CA LEU A 9 4.49 -4.43 2.91
C LEU A 9 5.47 -4.49 1.74
N THR A 10 4.91 -4.63 0.54
CA THR A 10 5.68 -4.60 -0.71
C THR A 10 4.86 -3.97 -1.84
N TYR A 11 5.44 -3.93 -3.03
CA TYR A 11 4.79 -3.43 -4.23
C TYR A 11 5.10 -4.31 -5.44
N TRP A 12 4.25 -4.22 -6.46
CA TRP A 12 4.44 -4.89 -7.74
C TRP A 12 3.95 -4.01 -8.89
N PHE A 13 4.49 -4.19 -10.09
CA PHE A 13 3.99 -3.53 -11.30
C PHE A 13 3.06 -4.45 -12.08
N ASP A 14 1.84 -4.00 -12.35
CA ASP A 14 0.98 -4.72 -13.29
C ASP A 14 1.54 -4.68 -14.73
N SER A 15 0.92 -5.43 -15.64
CA SER A 15 1.34 -5.48 -17.04
C SER A 15 1.23 -4.14 -17.78
N SER A 16 0.53 -3.16 -17.20
CA SER A 16 0.39 -1.79 -17.73
C SER A 16 1.40 -0.82 -17.11
N GLY A 17 2.29 -1.30 -16.23
CA GLY A 17 3.28 -0.48 -15.53
C GLY A 17 2.70 0.33 -14.37
N ILE A 18 1.53 -0.03 -13.85
CA ILE A 18 0.94 0.60 -12.66
C ILE A 18 1.45 -0.12 -11.41
N LEU A 19 1.97 0.66 -10.47
CA LEU A 19 2.42 0.18 -9.16
C LEU A 19 1.20 -0.14 -8.28
N LEU A 20 1.22 -1.35 -7.70
CA LEU A 20 0.21 -1.90 -6.81
C LEU A 20 0.77 -2.06 -5.40
N TRP A 21 -0.08 -1.86 -4.39
CA TRP A 21 0.25 -2.03 -2.97
C TRP A 21 -0.12 -3.43 -2.51
N LEU A 22 0.86 -4.14 -1.95
CA LEU A 22 0.72 -5.55 -1.59
C LEU A 22 1.11 -5.77 -0.12
N PHE A 23 0.51 -6.80 0.46
CA PHE A 23 0.89 -7.39 1.72
C PHE A 23 1.31 -8.83 1.44
N ILE A 24 2.52 -9.22 1.82
CA ILE A 24 2.98 -10.61 1.70
C ILE A 24 2.82 -11.26 3.05
N GLU A 25 2.06 -12.35 3.10
CA GLU A 25 2.00 -13.25 4.25
C GLU A 25 3.00 -14.41 4.09
N ASP A 26 3.83 -14.62 5.11
CA ASP A 26 4.85 -15.64 5.24
C ASP A 26 4.14 -16.92 5.67
N ASN A 27 4.01 -17.81 4.71
CA ASN A 27 3.41 -19.10 4.95
C ASN A 27 4.53 -20.12 5.19
N PRO A 28 4.66 -20.66 6.43
CA PRO A 28 5.66 -21.69 6.71
C PRO A 28 5.46 -22.98 5.88
N ASN A 29 4.32 -23.13 5.19
CA ASN A 29 4.04 -24.23 4.26
C ASN A 29 4.42 -23.94 2.79
N GLY A 30 5.10 -22.82 2.50
CA GLY A 30 5.87 -22.64 1.27
C GLY A 30 5.17 -21.95 0.10
N LEU A 31 3.97 -21.40 0.28
CA LEU A 31 3.36 -20.48 -0.68
C LEU A 31 3.11 -19.14 0.00
N GLU A 32 3.97 -18.16 -0.28
CA GLU A 32 3.73 -16.76 0.09
C GLU A 32 2.32 -16.36 -0.34
N ASN A 33 1.49 -15.97 0.62
CA ASN A 33 0.15 -15.49 0.34
C ASN A 33 0.24 -14.01 0.03
N ILE A 34 0.17 -13.66 -1.25
CA ILE A 34 0.22 -12.27 -1.69
C ILE A 34 -1.20 -11.70 -1.69
N HIS A 35 -1.41 -10.68 -0.86
CA HIS A 35 -2.69 -9.98 -0.73
C HIS A 35 -2.59 -8.61 -1.41
N LEU A 36 -3.43 -8.37 -2.42
CA LEU A 36 -3.65 -7.02 -2.92
C LEU A 36 -4.41 -6.22 -1.87
N LEU A 37 -3.91 -5.04 -1.52
CA LEU A 37 -4.60 -4.12 -0.63
C LEU A 37 -5.76 -3.45 -1.35
N CYS A 38 -6.92 -3.46 -0.71
CA CYS A 38 -8.18 -2.99 -1.25
C CYS A 38 -8.87 -2.01 -0.30
N ASP A 39 -9.79 -1.25 -0.87
CA ASP A 39 -10.67 -0.34 -0.12
C ASP A 39 -11.44 -1.09 0.98
N GLY A 40 -11.36 -0.56 2.20
CA GLY A 40 -11.99 -1.07 3.41
C GLY A 40 -11.24 -2.19 4.13
N ASP A 41 -10.07 -2.63 3.66
CA ASP A 41 -9.17 -3.44 4.48
C ASP A 41 -8.65 -2.59 5.66
N HIS A 42 -8.41 -3.20 6.83
CA HIS A 42 -7.74 -2.50 7.93
C HIS A 42 -6.26 -2.85 7.93
N LEU A 43 -5.40 -1.84 7.89
CA LEU A 43 -3.95 -2.00 7.83
C LEU A 43 -3.30 -1.27 9.00
N THR A 44 -2.40 -1.96 9.69
CA THR A 44 -1.48 -1.35 10.65
C THR A 44 -0.05 -1.51 10.14
N VAL A 45 0.74 -0.45 10.15
CA VAL A 45 2.13 -0.44 9.69
C VAL A 45 3.02 0.05 10.82
N PHE A 46 4.10 -0.68 11.08
CA PHE A 46 5.02 -0.41 12.17
C PHE A 46 6.39 -0.01 11.65
N ASP A 47 7.09 0.85 12.38
CA ASP A 47 8.48 1.14 12.11
C ASP A 47 9.44 0.05 12.62
N GLU A 48 10.74 0.32 12.61
CA GLU A 48 11.77 -0.64 13.06
C GLU A 48 11.83 -0.75 14.60
N GLN A 49 11.19 0.17 15.32
CA GLN A 49 11.09 0.23 16.76
C GLN A 49 9.71 -0.23 17.25
N ASP A 50 8.90 -0.84 16.36
CA ASP A 50 7.51 -1.24 16.59
C ASP A 50 6.54 -0.07 16.88
N GLU A 51 6.91 1.16 16.55
CA GLU A 51 5.99 2.31 16.64
C GLU A 51 5.04 2.34 15.43
N ILE A 52 3.80 2.76 15.67
CA ILE A 52 2.75 2.78 14.64
C ILE A 52 2.96 3.97 13.69
N LEU A 53 3.18 3.68 12.41
CA LEU A 53 3.24 4.69 11.33
C LEU A 53 1.87 4.93 10.68
N PHE A 54 1.04 3.88 10.64
CA PHE A 54 -0.30 3.92 10.09
C PHE A 54 -1.16 2.88 10.81
N CYS A 55 -2.40 3.20 11.15
CA CYS A 55 -3.37 2.27 11.72
C CYS A 55 -4.77 2.77 11.42
N ASP A 56 -5.33 2.32 10.29
CA ASP A 56 -6.68 2.70 9.90
C ASP A 56 -7.23 1.75 8.81
N TYR A 57 -8.50 1.96 8.45
CA TYR A 57 -9.08 1.42 7.24
C TYR A 57 -8.52 2.11 5.99
N ILE A 58 -8.28 1.30 4.98
CA ILE A 58 -7.87 1.77 3.66
C ILE A 58 -9.04 2.48 3.00
N GLU A 59 -8.87 3.77 2.73
CA GLU A 59 -9.80 4.59 1.96
C GLU A 59 -9.09 5.01 0.68
N THR A 60 -9.49 4.44 -0.45
CA THR A 60 -8.79 4.69 -1.71
C THR A 60 -9.11 6.06 -2.28
N ASP A 61 -8.07 6.78 -2.68
CA ASP A 61 -8.13 8.06 -3.39
C ASP A 61 -7.37 7.96 -4.71
N THR A 62 -8.05 8.25 -5.81
CA THR A 62 -7.48 8.22 -7.16
C THR A 62 -7.24 9.62 -7.74
N THR A 63 -7.49 10.66 -6.94
CA THR A 63 -7.39 12.07 -7.32
C THR A 63 -6.14 12.75 -6.76
N VAL A 64 -5.71 12.35 -5.56
CA VAL A 64 -4.50 12.91 -4.92
C VAL A 64 -3.25 12.50 -5.70
N GLY A 65 -2.55 13.49 -6.28
CA GLY A 65 -1.37 13.25 -7.11
C GLY A 65 -1.69 12.85 -8.55
N ALA A 66 -2.95 12.92 -8.97
CA ALA A 66 -3.35 12.77 -10.37
C ALA A 66 -3.16 14.10 -11.14
N PHE A 67 -3.01 13.99 -12.46
CA PHE A 67 -2.97 15.17 -13.31
C PHE A 67 -4.35 15.84 -13.35
N ILE A 68 -4.37 17.16 -13.21
CA ILE A 68 -5.60 17.95 -13.33
C ILE A 68 -5.60 18.59 -14.71
N ASP A 69 -6.65 18.37 -15.50
CA ASP A 69 -6.80 19.03 -16.79
C ASP A 69 -7.12 20.54 -16.64
N ALA A 70 -7.17 21.23 -17.78
CA ALA A 70 -7.52 22.64 -17.84
C ALA A 70 -8.93 22.97 -17.30
N THR A 71 -9.80 21.97 -17.10
CA THR A 71 -11.15 22.13 -16.56
C THR A 71 -11.24 21.88 -15.05
N GLY A 72 -10.11 21.57 -14.40
CA GLY A 72 -10.08 21.23 -12.98
C GLY A 72 -10.48 19.78 -12.68
N LYS A 73 -10.61 18.94 -13.71
CA LYS A 73 -10.97 17.53 -13.53
C LYS A 73 -9.71 16.69 -13.39
N SER A 74 -9.70 15.83 -12.37
CA SER A 74 -8.68 14.80 -12.21
C SER A 74 -8.78 13.81 -13.37
N ILE A 75 -7.70 13.65 -14.13
CA ILE A 75 -7.58 12.69 -15.21
C ILE A 75 -6.34 11.81 -15.00
N GLY A 76 -6.59 10.50 -15.09
CA GLY A 76 -5.56 9.50 -14.95
C GLY A 76 -5.44 8.95 -13.53
N SER A 77 -4.41 8.15 -13.32
CA SER A 77 -4.08 7.57 -12.03
C SER A 77 -3.05 8.45 -11.32
N PRO A 78 -3.02 8.44 -9.98
CA PRO A 78 -2.05 9.22 -9.24
C PRO A 78 -0.61 8.77 -9.49
N TYR A 79 0.34 9.66 -9.17
CA TYR A 79 1.78 9.36 -9.23
C TYR A 79 2.41 9.44 -7.85
N ALA A 80 3.28 8.48 -7.53
CA ALA A 80 4.10 8.48 -6.33
C ALA A 80 5.52 7.97 -6.64
N LEU A 81 6.53 8.70 -6.14
CA LEU A 81 7.95 8.37 -6.30
C LEU A 81 8.37 8.19 -7.78
N GLY A 82 7.72 8.94 -8.68
CA GLY A 82 7.94 8.86 -10.13
C GLY A 82 7.16 7.75 -10.83
N PHE A 83 6.42 6.91 -10.11
CA PHE A 83 5.63 5.81 -10.68
C PHE A 83 4.15 6.15 -10.71
N LYS A 84 3.46 5.66 -11.75
CA LYS A 84 2.00 5.67 -11.80
C LYS A 84 1.48 4.62 -10.83
N VAL A 85 0.57 4.98 -9.94
CA VAL A 85 0.03 4.08 -8.91
C VAL A 85 -1.48 3.98 -9.05
N LYS A 86 -2.07 2.87 -8.59
CA LYS A 86 -3.52 2.64 -8.76
C LYS A 86 -4.38 3.58 -7.91
N TRP A 87 -3.96 3.85 -6.68
CA TRP A 87 -4.63 4.70 -5.70
C TRP A 87 -3.65 5.10 -4.58
N ILE A 88 -4.01 6.10 -3.77
CA ILE A 88 -3.32 6.54 -2.54
C ILE A 88 -4.31 6.51 -1.37
N GLN A 89 -3.83 6.33 -0.13
CA GLN A 89 -4.70 6.47 1.05
C GLN A 89 -5.26 7.89 1.16
N ARG A 90 -6.56 8.03 1.34
CA ARG A 90 -7.20 9.33 1.55
C ARG A 90 -6.58 10.03 2.76
N GLY A 91 -6.32 11.33 2.60
CA GLY A 91 -5.70 12.15 3.65
C GLY A 91 -4.16 12.05 3.70
N TRP A 92 -3.55 11.18 2.90
CA TRP A 92 -2.09 11.07 2.78
C TRP A 92 -1.58 11.74 1.51
N GLN A 93 -0.36 12.27 1.57
CA GLN A 93 0.37 12.67 0.37
C GLN A 93 0.86 11.43 -0.36
N ALA A 94 0.87 11.49 -1.70
CA ALA A 94 1.19 10.33 -2.54
C ALA A 94 2.57 9.72 -2.23
N HIS A 95 3.57 10.57 -2.00
CA HIS A 95 4.93 10.12 -1.70
C HIS A 95 5.07 9.52 -0.29
N ASP A 96 4.39 10.09 0.70
CA ASP A 96 4.45 9.60 2.08
C ASP A 96 3.78 8.24 2.20
N TRP A 97 2.63 8.07 1.53
CA TRP A 97 1.97 6.77 1.42
C TRP A 97 2.88 5.74 0.74
N ALA A 98 3.45 6.08 -0.42
CA ALA A 98 4.32 5.16 -1.15
C ALA A 98 5.57 4.76 -0.37
N ARG A 99 6.11 5.61 0.51
CA ARG A 99 7.27 5.32 1.37
C ARG A 99 7.00 4.25 2.45
N LEU A 100 5.74 3.91 2.70
CA LEU A 100 5.39 2.75 3.53
C LEU A 100 5.75 1.43 2.83
N PHE A 101 5.73 1.41 1.49
CA PHE A 101 5.93 0.21 0.66
C PHE A 101 7.28 0.22 -0.06
N VAL A 102 7.64 1.36 -0.65
CA VAL A 102 8.83 1.52 -1.48
C VAL A 102 9.95 2.07 -0.61
N ARG A 103 10.88 1.18 -0.26
CA ARG A 103 12.10 1.54 0.45
C ARG A 103 13.25 1.50 -0.54
N TYR A 104 13.77 2.68 -0.88
CA TYR A 104 14.97 2.76 -1.71
C TYR A 104 16.10 2.16 -0.89
N HIS A 105 16.50 0.94 -1.26
CA HIS A 105 17.58 0.16 -0.66
C HIS A 105 18.80 1.04 -0.33
N GLN A 106 18.83 1.63 0.86
CA GLN A 106 20.07 1.68 1.61
C GLN A 106 20.31 0.24 2.05
N GLU A 107 21.52 -0.29 1.84
CA GLU A 107 21.86 -1.66 2.22
C GLU A 107 21.44 -1.92 3.67
N GLY A 108 20.44 -2.81 3.86
CA GLY A 108 19.94 -3.21 5.18
C GLY A 108 18.53 -2.75 5.54
N GLU A 109 17.86 -1.88 4.78
CA GLU A 109 16.45 -1.57 5.07
C GLU A 109 15.55 -2.79 4.80
N LEU A 110 14.94 -3.31 5.88
CA LEU A 110 13.98 -4.41 5.82
C LEU A 110 12.59 -3.87 5.42
N PRO A 111 11.75 -4.70 4.78
CA PRO A 111 10.34 -4.38 4.59
C PRO A 111 9.67 -4.03 5.92
N ARG A 112 8.74 -3.07 5.89
CA ARG A 112 8.01 -2.64 7.09
C ARG A 112 7.13 -3.77 7.60
N ARG A 113 7.19 -4.03 8.92
CA ARG A 113 6.25 -4.92 9.58
C ARG A 113 4.85 -4.33 9.43
N ALA A 114 3.87 -5.17 9.08
CA ALA A 114 2.48 -4.75 9.00
C ALA A 114 1.51 -5.84 9.45
N GLU A 115 0.31 -5.40 9.82
CA GLU A 115 -0.82 -6.25 10.15
C GLU A 115 -2.00 -5.94 9.24
N LEU A 116 -2.62 -6.98 8.67
CA LEU A 116 -3.74 -6.84 7.74
C LEU A 116 -4.97 -7.60 8.21
N ILE A 117 -6.12 -6.91 8.25
CA ILE A 117 -7.45 -7.51 8.39
C ILE A 117 -8.21 -7.25 7.10
N LYS A 118 -8.44 -8.30 6.31
CA LYS A 118 -9.16 -8.20 5.04
C LYS A 118 -10.65 -7.90 5.26
N ARG A 119 -11.21 -7.01 4.43
CA ARG A 119 -12.66 -6.82 4.40
C ARG A 119 -13.33 -8.09 3.88
N VAL A 120 -14.30 -8.61 4.63
CA VAL A 120 -15.16 -9.70 4.17
C VAL A 120 -16.18 -9.10 3.19
N VAL A 121 -16.08 -9.49 1.92
CA VAL A 121 -17.11 -9.19 0.92
C VAL A 121 -18.12 -10.34 0.97
N HIS A 122 -19.36 -10.04 1.36
CA HIS A 122 -20.48 -10.98 1.29
C HIS A 122 -21.08 -11.03 -0.10
#